data_AF-A0A7C7DC25-F1
#
_entry.id   AF-A0A7C7DC25-F1
#
_cell.length_a   1.000
_cell.length_b   1.000
_cell.length_c   1.000
_cell.angle_alpha   90.00
_cell.angle_beta   90.00
_cell.angle_gamma   90.00
#
_symmetry.space_group_name_H-M   'P 1'
#
loop_
_entity.id
_entity.type
_entity.pdbx_description
1 polymer ?
#
loop_
_entity_poly.entity_id
_entity_poly.type
_entity_poly.pdbx_seq_one_letter_code
_entity_poly.pdbx_strand_id
1 'polypeptide(L)'
;MEDTQVRDTIRSNIANKKHTSDKVMPGFFLLMASISVLTTLGIVIILVTDASKFFSAVPLKEVFSTQLAPLRETPSFGMLPLISGTLMTTLIAMLVAVPIGLAAAIFLSQFASDKLRRLLKPLMEIL
;
A
#
# COMPACT_ATOMS: atom_id res chain seq x y z
N MET A 1 10.35 -31.63 -52.17
CA MET A 1 11.69 -31.10 -51.79
C MET A 1 11.59 -29.76 -51.05
N GLU A 2 10.41 -29.15 -50.94
CA GLU A 2 10.18 -27.82 -50.31
C GLU A 2 9.89 -27.90 -48.79
N ASP A 3 9.27 -28.99 -48.32
CA ASP A 3 8.86 -29.14 -46.90
C ASP A 3 10.01 -29.24 -45.89
N THR A 4 11.20 -29.68 -46.33
CA THR A 4 12.39 -29.77 -45.47
C THR A 4 12.94 -28.38 -45.13
N GLN A 5 12.87 -27.43 -46.06
CA GLN A 5 13.42 -26.09 -45.88
C GLN A 5 12.60 -25.25 -44.89
N VAL A 6 11.27 -25.38 -44.92
CA VAL A 6 10.37 -24.69 -43.98
C VAL A 6 10.58 -25.23 -42.55
N ARG A 7 10.75 -26.55 -42.41
CA ARG A 7 11.01 -27.19 -41.11
C ARG A 7 12.34 -26.74 -40.50
N ASP A 8 13.37 -26.59 -41.30
CA ASP A 8 14.67 -26.12 -40.82
C ASP A 8 14.67 -24.63 -40.49
N THR A 9 13.90 -23.82 -41.23
CA THR A 9 13.71 -22.39 -40.95
C THR A 9 12.95 -22.14 -39.64
N ILE A 10 11.98 -23.00 -39.31
CA ILE A 10 11.27 -22.94 -38.01
C ILE A 10 12.21 -23.34 -36.87
N ARG A 11 13.04 -24.39 -37.05
CA ARG A 11 14.00 -24.84 -36.02
C ARG A 11 15.09 -23.81 -35.74
N SER A 12 15.62 -23.14 -36.77
CA SER A 12 16.64 -22.09 -36.59
C SER A 12 16.07 -20.86 -35.89
N ASN A 13 14.83 -20.45 -36.19
CA ASN A 13 14.17 -19.33 -35.50
C ASN A 13 13.81 -19.64 -34.03
N ILE A 14 13.42 -20.87 -33.70
CA ILE A 14 13.15 -21.28 -32.31
C ILE A 14 14.47 -21.37 -31.50
N ALA A 15 15.55 -21.91 -32.10
CA ALA A 15 16.85 -22.03 -31.44
C ALA A 15 17.57 -20.67 -31.26
N ASN A 16 17.33 -19.71 -32.15
CA ASN A 16 17.98 -18.39 -32.12
C ASN A 16 17.23 -17.35 -31.25
N LYS A 17 16.07 -17.72 -30.68
CA LYS A 17 15.41 -16.93 -29.64
C LYS A 17 16.11 -17.16 -28.30
N LYS A 18 17.40 -16.80 -28.24
CA LYS A 18 18.18 -16.77 -27.00
C LYS A 18 17.50 -15.73 -26.12
N HIS A 19 16.65 -16.20 -25.21
CA HIS A 19 15.80 -15.35 -24.38
C HIS A 19 16.71 -14.67 -23.35
N THR A 20 17.38 -13.58 -23.73
CA THR A 20 18.27 -12.82 -22.84
C THR A 20 17.50 -12.36 -21.60
N SER A 21 16.18 -12.19 -21.72
CA SER A 21 15.26 -11.99 -20.60
C SER A 21 15.32 -13.09 -19.53
N ASP A 22 15.54 -14.36 -19.87
CA ASP A 22 15.59 -15.45 -18.87
C ASP A 22 16.77 -15.31 -17.90
N LYS A 23 17.83 -14.61 -18.32
CA LYS A 23 19.02 -14.39 -17.50
C LYS A 23 19.02 -13.02 -16.82
N VAL A 24 18.43 -12.00 -17.44
CA VAL A 24 18.36 -10.62 -16.91
C VAL A 24 17.22 -10.47 -15.90
N MET A 25 16.08 -11.13 -16.12
CA MET A 25 14.89 -10.99 -15.27
C MET A 25 15.12 -11.43 -13.82
N PRO A 26 15.80 -12.56 -13.52
CA PRO A 26 16.06 -12.95 -12.14
C PRO A 26 16.98 -11.97 -11.41
N GLY A 27 17.99 -11.43 -12.09
CA GLY A 27 18.90 -10.42 -11.53
C GLY A 27 18.17 -9.11 -11.23
N PHE A 28 17.30 -8.66 -12.16
CA PHE A 28 16.49 -7.47 -11.97
C PHE A 28 15.52 -7.61 -10.79
N PHE A 29 14.79 -8.72 -10.70
CA PHE A 29 13.88 -8.98 -9.57
C PHE A 29 14.62 -9.11 -8.25
N LEU A 30 15.79 -9.76 -8.23
CA LEU A 30 16.62 -9.85 -7.03
C LEU A 30 17.06 -8.46 -6.59
N LEU A 31 17.48 -7.59 -7.51
CA LEU A 31 17.82 -6.19 -7.21
C LEU A 31 16.64 -5.43 -6.61
N MET A 32 15.46 -5.51 -7.22
CA MET A 32 14.24 -4.85 -6.73
C MET A 32 13.84 -5.35 -5.34
N ALA A 33 13.87 -6.68 -5.14
CA ALA A 33 13.58 -7.29 -3.84
C ALA A 33 14.61 -6.87 -2.78
N SER A 34 15.89 -6.88 -3.11
CA SER A 34 16.95 -6.42 -2.21
C SER A 34 16.79 -4.95 -1.84
N ILE A 35 16.47 -4.06 -2.79
CA ILE A 35 16.19 -2.64 -2.52
C ILE A 35 14.98 -2.49 -1.60
N SER A 36 13.90 -3.24 -1.85
CA SER A 36 12.70 -3.21 -1.01
C SER A 36 13.02 -3.61 0.43
N VAL A 37 13.69 -4.75 0.63
CA VAL A 37 14.09 -5.24 1.95
C VAL A 37 15.03 -4.26 2.64
N LEU A 38 16.03 -3.74 1.93
CA LEU A 38 16.98 -2.77 2.48
C LEU A 38 16.28 -1.47 2.90
N THR A 39 15.31 -1.01 2.12
CA THR A 39 14.50 0.19 2.44
C THR A 39 13.66 -0.05 3.68
N THR A 40 12.99 -1.20 3.79
CA THR A 40 12.22 -1.57 4.98
C THR A 40 13.11 -1.64 6.22
N LEU A 41 14.28 -2.28 6.12
CA LEU A 41 15.25 -2.31 7.22
C LEU A 41 15.73 -0.91 7.59
N GLY A 42 16.01 -0.06 6.61
CA GLY A 42 16.38 1.34 6.82
C GLY A 42 15.31 2.12 7.59
N ILE A 43 14.05 2.00 7.19
CA ILE A 43 12.91 2.61 7.90
C ILE A 43 12.86 2.13 9.35
N VAL A 44 12.98 0.82 9.59
CA VAL A 44 12.96 0.25 10.95
C VAL A 44 14.10 0.79 11.80
N ILE A 45 15.32 0.86 11.27
CA ILE A 45 16.50 1.37 12.00
C ILE A 45 16.32 2.85 12.37
N ILE A 46 15.81 3.68 11.44
CA ILE A 46 15.52 5.10 11.70
C ILE A 46 14.48 5.23 12.81
N LEU A 47 13.34 4.53 12.67
CA LEU A 47 12.26 4.58 13.65
C LEU A 47 12.71 4.16 15.04
N VAL A 48 13.50 3.08 15.16
CA VAL A 48 14.03 2.62 16.45
C VAL A 48 14.97 3.66 17.06
N THR A 49 15.88 4.22 16.27
CA THR A 49 16.85 5.21 16.75
C THR A 49 16.17 6.48 17.24
N ASP A 50 15.20 6.99 16.46
CA ASP A 50 14.46 8.20 16.81
C ASP A 50 13.51 7.97 17.98
N ALA A 51 12.86 6.80 18.04
CA ALA A 51 12.05 6.41 19.20
C ALA A 51 12.89 6.33 20.47
N SER A 52 14.08 5.72 20.44
CA SER A 52 14.97 5.65 21.60
C SER A 52 15.42 7.03 22.09
N LYS A 53 15.75 7.96 21.17
CA LYS A 53 16.05 9.36 21.53
C LYS A 53 14.84 10.06 22.15
N PHE A 54 13.65 9.84 21.59
CA PHE A 54 12.40 10.41 22.09
C PHE A 54 12.09 9.95 23.52
N PHE A 55 12.15 8.65 23.80
CA PHE A 55 11.92 8.12 25.14
C PHE A 55 13.02 8.47 26.15
N SER A 56 14.21 8.86 25.68
CA SER A 56 15.26 9.41 26.56
C SER A 56 14.97 10.85 26.98
N ALA A 57 14.25 11.62 26.14
CA ALA A 57 13.87 13.00 26.40
C ALA A 57 12.50 13.12 27.09
N VAL A 58 11.58 12.18 26.84
CA VAL A 58 10.19 12.21 27.32
C VAL A 58 9.92 10.96 28.19
N PRO A 59 9.56 11.12 29.47
CA PRO A 59 9.26 9.98 30.34
C PRO A 59 8.00 9.24 29.88
N LEU A 60 8.02 7.90 29.95
CA LEU A 60 6.91 7.03 29.51
C LEU A 60 5.55 7.36 30.12
N LYS A 61 5.54 7.92 31.33
CA LYS A 61 4.31 8.36 32.01
C LYS A 61 3.62 9.52 31.29
N GLU A 62 4.38 10.37 30.63
CA GLU A 62 3.88 11.52 29.88
C GLU A 62 3.27 11.11 28.54
N VAL A 63 3.71 9.99 27.96
CA VAL A 63 3.12 9.42 26.74
C VAL A 63 1.65 9.02 26.97
N PHE A 64 1.30 8.58 28.18
CA PHE A 64 -0.08 8.32 28.60
C PHE A 64 -0.80 9.56 29.15
N SER A 65 -0.22 10.75 29.03
CA SER A 65 -0.88 12.02 29.39
C SER A 65 -1.97 12.38 28.38
N THR A 66 -2.98 13.10 28.86
CA THR A 66 -4.03 13.70 28.04
C THR A 66 -3.65 15.06 27.48
N GLN A 67 -2.44 15.56 27.79
CA GLN A 67 -1.96 16.86 27.31
C GLN A 67 -0.99 16.70 26.15
N LEU A 68 -1.36 17.27 24.99
CA LEU A 68 -0.47 17.43 23.84
C LEU A 68 -0.26 18.92 23.61
N ALA A 69 0.92 19.43 23.96
CA ALA A 69 1.28 20.84 23.78
C ALA A 69 2.77 20.98 23.45
N PRO A 70 3.18 20.72 22.20
CA PRO A 70 4.59 20.77 21.80
C PRO A 70 5.18 22.18 21.78
N LEU A 71 4.33 23.21 21.68
CA LEU A 71 4.72 24.62 21.52
C LEU A 71 4.73 25.42 22.83
N ARG A 72 4.45 24.77 23.97
CA ARG A 72 4.46 25.42 25.29
C ARG A 72 5.89 25.48 25.86
N GLU A 73 6.13 26.42 26.78
CA GLU A 73 7.39 26.54 27.53
C GLU A 73 7.78 25.24 28.25
N THR A 74 6.77 24.46 28.67
CA THR A 74 6.91 23.07 29.11
C THR A 74 6.27 22.17 28.05
N PRO A 75 7.07 21.57 27.14
CA PRO A 75 6.54 20.75 26.06
C PRO A 75 5.93 19.47 26.61
N SER A 76 4.71 19.14 26.19
CA SER A 76 3.99 17.92 26.59
C SER A 76 3.66 17.05 25.38
N PHE A 77 4.06 15.78 25.41
CA PHE A 77 3.92 14.83 24.29
C PHE A 77 2.95 13.67 24.58
N GLY A 78 1.76 13.97 25.10
CA GLY A 78 0.71 12.97 25.32
C GLY A 78 0.23 12.33 24.02
N MET A 79 0.20 11.00 23.96
CA MET A 79 -0.26 10.22 22.80
C MET A 79 -1.79 10.06 22.78
N LEU A 80 -2.44 10.10 23.94
CA LEU A 80 -3.89 9.86 24.06
C LEU A 80 -4.74 10.82 23.20
N PRO A 81 -4.44 12.12 23.10
CA PRO A 81 -5.18 13.02 22.21
C PRO A 81 -5.08 12.64 20.74
N LEU A 82 -3.93 12.11 20.30
CA LEU A 82 -3.74 11.65 18.92
C LEU A 82 -4.62 10.43 18.64
N ILE A 83 -4.59 9.43 19.53
CA ILE A 83 -5.41 8.22 19.40
C ILE A 83 -6.90 8.60 19.43
N SER A 84 -7.32 9.38 20.42
CA SER A 84 -8.71 9.85 20.54
C SER A 84 -9.14 10.66 19.32
N GLY A 85 -8.27 11.51 18.78
CA GLY A 85 -8.52 12.27 17.56
C GLY A 85 -8.77 11.34 16.37
N THR A 86 -7.90 10.35 16.14
CA THR A 86 -8.07 9.37 15.06
C THR A 86 -9.33 8.51 15.22
N LEU A 87 -9.66 8.13 16.46
CA LEU A 87 -10.86 7.34 16.73
C LEU A 87 -12.13 8.16 16.48
N MET A 88 -12.15 9.41 16.94
CA MET A 88 -13.26 10.35 16.73
C MET A 88 -13.48 10.60 15.23
N THR A 89 -12.41 10.89 14.48
CA THR A 89 -12.51 11.13 13.03
C THR A 89 -12.95 9.88 12.29
N THR A 90 -12.42 8.70 12.64
CA THR A 90 -12.81 7.43 12.03
C THR A 90 -14.28 7.10 12.32
N LEU A 91 -14.75 7.35 13.54
CA LEU A 91 -16.13 7.09 13.92
C LEU A 91 -17.11 8.01 13.17
N ILE A 92 -16.80 9.31 13.08
CA ILE A 92 -17.59 10.26 12.29
C ILE A 92 -17.56 9.87 10.80
N ALA A 93 -16.39 9.50 10.27
CA ALA A 93 -16.25 9.06 8.89
C ALA A 93 -17.10 7.81 8.61
N MET A 94 -17.10 6.80 9.49
CA MET A 94 -17.94 5.60 9.35
C MET A 94 -19.43 5.93 9.42
N LEU A 95 -19.84 6.81 10.33
CA LEU A 95 -21.25 7.22 10.44
C LEU A 95 -21.80 7.83 9.16
N VAL A 96 -20.95 8.47 8.35
CA VAL A 96 -21.33 9.06 7.06
C VAL A 96 -21.09 8.09 5.89
N ALA A 97 -19.93 7.44 5.85
CA ALA A 97 -19.52 6.55 4.76
C ALA A 97 -20.36 5.27 4.70
N VAL A 98 -20.74 4.69 5.84
CA VAL A 98 -21.53 3.45 5.89
C VAL A 98 -22.93 3.63 5.28
N PRO A 99 -23.77 4.60 5.68
CA PRO A 99 -25.10 4.75 5.08
C PRO A 99 -25.02 5.09 3.59
N ILE A 100 -24.06 5.92 3.17
CA ILE A 100 -23.89 6.27 1.75
C ILE A 100 -23.41 5.06 0.94
N GLY A 101 -22.40 4.35 1.43
CA GLY A 101 -21.86 3.16 0.79
C GLY A 101 -22.90 2.04 0.68
N LEU A 102 -23.69 1.82 1.73
CA LEU A 102 -24.78 0.85 1.72
C LEU A 102 -25.89 1.26 0.75
N ALA A 103 -26.30 2.54 0.74
CA ALA A 103 -27.30 3.02 -0.22
C ALA A 103 -26.82 2.86 -1.68
N ALA A 104 -25.55 3.16 -1.96
CA ALA A 104 -24.95 2.95 -3.28
C ALA A 104 -24.92 1.45 -3.67
N ALA A 105 -24.59 0.56 -2.74
CA ALA A 105 -24.59 -0.88 -2.96
C ALA A 105 -26.01 -1.43 -3.24
N ILE A 106 -27.01 -0.97 -2.48
CA ILE A 106 -28.42 -1.33 -2.71
C ILE A 106 -28.90 -0.80 -4.07
N PHE A 107 -28.58 0.45 -4.40
CA PHE A 107 -28.93 1.02 -5.71
C PHE A 107 -28.34 0.22 -6.87
N LEU A 108 -27.05 -0.15 -6.78
CA LEU A 108 -26.37 -0.92 -7.82
C LEU A 108 -26.90 -2.36 -7.96
N SER A 109 -27.35 -2.97 -6.87
CA SER A 109 -27.88 -4.35 -6.88
C SER A 109 -29.33 -4.43 -7.34
N GLN A 110 -30.17 -3.47 -6.95
CA GLN A 110 -31.63 -3.53 -7.15
C GLN A 110 -32.13 -2.67 -8.31
N PHE A 111 -31.50 -1.52 -8.58
CA PHE A 111 -32.08 -0.48 -9.44
C PHE A 111 -31.20 -0.10 -10.65
N ALA A 112 -29.91 -0.46 -10.66
CA ALA A 112 -29.01 -0.08 -11.74
C ALA A 112 -29.28 -0.87 -13.03
N SER A 113 -29.44 -0.13 -14.14
CA SER A 113 -29.48 -0.71 -15.48
C SER A 113 -28.13 -1.32 -15.88
N ASP A 114 -28.13 -2.28 -16.81
CA ASP A 114 -26.93 -3.03 -17.22
C ASP A 114 -25.76 -2.13 -17.66
N LYS A 115 -26.05 -0.99 -18.30
CA LYS A 115 -25.03 -0.01 -18.72
C LYS A 115 -24.34 0.64 -17.52
N LEU A 116 -25.12 1.03 -16.51
CA LEU A 116 -24.60 1.68 -15.31
C LEU A 116 -23.80 0.68 -14.45
N ARG A 117 -24.26 -0.57 -14.36
CA ARG A 117 -23.57 -1.63 -13.64
C ARG A 117 -22.19 -1.96 -14.23
N ARG A 118 -22.06 -1.96 -15.56
CA ARG A 118 -20.77 -2.18 -16.25
C ARG A 118 -19.75 -1.08 -15.99
N LEU A 119 -20.20 0.15 -15.72
CA LEU A 119 -19.30 1.30 -15.51
C LEU A 119 -18.96 1.51 -14.03
N LEU A 120 -19.95 1.40 -13.13
CA LEU A 120 -19.74 1.63 -11.70
C LEU A 120 -19.04 0.46 -11.01
N LYS A 121 -19.26 -0.78 -11.43
CA LYS A 121 -18.68 -1.95 -10.76
C LYS A 121 -17.13 -1.95 -10.78
N PRO A 122 -16.45 -1.70 -11.92
CA PRO A 122 -14.99 -1.59 -11.93
C PRO A 122 -14.47 -0.42 -11.10
N LEU A 123 -15.17 0.73 -11.11
CA LEU A 123 -14.76 1.90 -10.32
C LEU A 123 -14.85 1.63 -8.82
N MET A 124 -15.85 0.87 -8.39
CA MET A 124 -16.00 0.42 -7.01
C MET A 124 -14.99 -0.67 -6.61
N GLU A 125 -14.51 -1.49 -7.57
CA GLU A 125 -13.51 -2.55 -7.33
C GLU A 125 -12.07 -2.01 -7.34
N ILE A 126 -11.82 -0.87 -7.99
CA ILE A 126 -10.51 -0.20 -8.02
C ILE A 126 -10.27 0.64 -6.75
N LEU A 127 -11.34 1.08 -6.09
CA LEU A 127 -11.28 1.80 -4.81
C LEU A 127 -11.03 0.84 -3.65
#